data_AF-A0A955XUC4-F1
#
_entry.id   AF-A0A955XUC4-F1
#
_cell.length_a   1.000
_cell.length_b   1.000
_cell.length_c   1.000
_cell.angle_alpha   90.00
_cell.angle_beta   90.00
_cell.angle_gamma   90.00
#
_symmetry.space_group_name_H-M   'P 1'
#
loop_
_entity.id
_entity.type
_entity.pdbx_description
1 polymer ?
#
loop_
_entity_poly.entity_id
_entity_poly.type
_entity_poly.pdbx_seq_one_letter_code
_entity_poly.pdbx_strand_id
1 'polypeptide(L)'
;MKVFLFAALALAVLPSIALADPTAGFTYECNGLNCQFTDTSTTDDTITDWSWAFGDGEGSDDQSPSYTYAAAGTYEVSLLVVDMSNEDMNVQLVTVVVGPTAAYDFDCDDFECDFTDTSTAEDGIIVDWLWDFDDGHTSNDQNPAYEFQFSRVHEVSLTVTDDLGSYDTVTI
;
A
#
# COMPACT_ATOMS: atom_id res chain seq x y z
N MET A 1 59.06 -8.95 -62.97
CA MET A 1 57.67 -8.56 -63.30
C MET A 1 56.84 -8.71 -62.04
N LYS A 2 55.96 -7.74 -61.79
CA LYS A 2 55.33 -7.38 -60.51
C LYS A 2 54.73 -8.56 -59.73
N VAL A 3 55.17 -8.67 -58.47
CA VAL A 3 54.48 -9.41 -57.41
C VAL A 3 53.27 -8.56 -56.99
N PHE A 4 52.06 -9.06 -57.20
CA PHE A 4 50.87 -8.49 -56.59
C PHE A 4 50.67 -9.15 -55.23
N LEU A 5 50.97 -8.39 -54.18
CA LEU A 5 50.67 -8.75 -52.81
C LEU A 5 49.16 -8.53 -52.60
N PHE A 6 48.39 -9.60 -52.44
CA PHE A 6 47.03 -9.49 -51.91
C PHE A 6 47.14 -9.33 -50.39
N ALA A 7 46.90 -8.12 -49.89
CA ALA A 7 46.71 -7.90 -48.46
C ALA A 7 45.34 -8.51 -48.07
N ALA A 8 45.36 -9.56 -47.27
CA ALA A 8 44.15 -10.06 -46.62
C ALA A 8 43.70 -9.01 -45.58
N LEU A 9 42.57 -8.36 -45.85
CA LEU A 9 41.93 -7.48 -44.88
C LEU A 9 41.34 -8.37 -43.78
N ALA A 10 42.00 -8.45 -42.63
CA ALA A 10 41.43 -9.07 -41.45
C ALA A 10 40.23 -8.21 -41.00
N LEU A 11 39.03 -8.77 -41.06
CA LEU A 11 37.83 -8.15 -40.50
C LEU A 11 38.04 -8.08 -38.97
N ALA A 12 38.25 -6.88 -38.43
CA ALA A 12 38.31 -6.70 -36.99
C ALA A 12 36.91 -6.99 -36.41
N VAL A 13 36.79 -8.07 -35.64
CA VAL A 13 35.60 -8.32 -34.84
C VAL A 13 35.66 -7.32 -33.70
N LEU A 14 34.80 -6.29 -33.73
CA LEU A 14 34.68 -5.37 -32.60
C LEU A 14 34.24 -6.17 -31.37
N PRO A 15 34.78 -5.89 -30.16
CA PRO A 15 34.29 -6.54 -28.96
C PRO A 15 32.78 -6.29 -28.85
N SER A 16 31.99 -7.36 -28.79
CA SER A 16 30.58 -7.27 -28.43
C SER A 16 30.55 -6.77 -26.99
N ILE A 17 30.10 -5.53 -26.78
CA ILE A 17 29.75 -5.08 -25.44
C ILE A 17 28.50 -5.88 -25.07
N ALA A 18 28.66 -6.90 -24.23
CA ALA A 18 27.52 -7.60 -23.65
C ALA A 18 26.92 -6.64 -22.62
N LEU A 19 25.79 -6.04 -22.97
CA LEU A 19 25.01 -5.23 -22.05
C LEU A 19 24.42 -6.17 -20.99
N ALA A 20 24.43 -5.75 -19.73
CA ALA A 20 23.77 -6.54 -18.70
C ALA A 20 22.25 -6.58 -18.96
N ASP A 21 21.63 -7.70 -18.60
CA ASP A 21 20.16 -7.80 -18.58
C ASP A 21 19.60 -6.72 -17.64
N PRO A 22 18.37 -6.23 -17.88
CA PRO A 22 17.72 -5.36 -16.92
C PRO A 22 17.55 -6.14 -15.62
N THR A 23 17.51 -5.42 -14.51
CA THR A 23 17.15 -5.95 -13.19
C THR A 23 15.86 -5.28 -12.77
N ALA A 24 14.78 -6.05 -12.77
CA ALA A 24 13.46 -5.59 -12.39
C ALA A 24 13.40 -5.35 -10.88
N GLY A 25 12.77 -4.26 -10.48
CA GLY A 25 12.54 -3.96 -9.07
C GLY A 25 11.47 -2.91 -8.90
N PHE A 26 10.74 -2.99 -7.78
CA PHE A 26 9.79 -1.97 -7.41
C PHE A 26 9.64 -1.84 -5.90
N THR A 27 9.10 -0.70 -5.49
CA THR A 27 8.55 -0.47 -4.15
C THR A 27 7.07 -0.10 -4.26
N TYR A 28 6.34 -0.20 -3.15
CA TYR A 28 4.94 0.19 -3.08
C TYR A 28 4.62 0.91 -1.77
N GLU A 29 3.59 1.75 -1.81
CA GLU A 29 2.98 2.38 -0.64
C GLU A 29 1.46 2.37 -0.81
N CYS A 30 0.74 1.85 0.17
CA CYS A 30 -0.73 1.76 0.14
C CYS A 30 -1.35 2.64 1.22
N ASN A 31 -2.42 3.33 0.84
CA ASN A 31 -3.30 4.06 1.76
C ASN A 31 -4.72 3.55 1.57
N GLY A 32 -5.17 2.73 2.51
CA GLY A 32 -6.36 1.88 2.32
C GLY A 32 -6.18 1.03 1.06
N LEU A 33 -7.19 1.07 0.19
CA LEU A 33 -7.22 0.31 -1.05
C LEU A 33 -6.36 0.88 -2.19
N ASN A 34 -5.88 2.12 -2.08
CA ASN A 34 -5.10 2.74 -3.15
C ASN A 34 -3.60 2.57 -2.90
N CYS A 35 -2.92 1.90 -3.82
CA CYS A 35 -1.48 1.66 -3.80
C CYS A 35 -0.79 2.41 -4.93
N GLN A 36 0.30 3.12 -4.58
CA GLN A 36 1.25 3.67 -5.53
C GLN A 36 2.40 2.68 -5.70
N PHE A 37 2.64 2.25 -6.93
CA PHE A 37 3.80 1.43 -7.29
C PHE A 37 4.88 2.32 -7.91
N THR A 38 6.13 2.11 -7.52
CA THR A 38 7.28 2.86 -8.02
C THR A 38 8.30 1.90 -8.61
N ASP A 39 8.56 2.05 -9.91
CA ASP A 39 9.63 1.32 -10.59
C ASP A 39 10.99 1.74 -10.04
N THR A 40 11.79 0.76 -9.67
CA THR A 40 13.19 0.92 -9.25
C THR A 40 14.13 0.06 -10.09
N SER A 41 13.68 -0.36 -11.27
CA SER A 41 14.44 -1.23 -12.16
C SER A 41 15.69 -0.53 -12.68
N THR A 42 16.73 -1.32 -12.95
CA THR A 42 18.01 -0.81 -13.43
C THR A 42 18.43 -1.59 -14.67
N THR A 43 19.04 -0.93 -15.66
CA THR A 43 19.65 -1.57 -16.83
C THR A 43 20.86 -0.75 -17.26
N ASP A 44 21.77 -1.37 -18.01
CA ASP A 44 22.87 -0.67 -18.69
C ASP A 44 22.40 0.01 -20.00
N ASP A 45 21.14 -0.22 -20.42
CA ASP A 45 20.45 0.44 -21.56
C ASP A 45 19.31 1.37 -21.11
N THR A 46 18.30 1.54 -21.97
CA THR A 46 17.02 2.17 -21.70
C THR A 46 15.92 1.09 -21.63
N ILE A 47 15.15 1.09 -20.53
CA ILE A 47 13.91 0.32 -20.43
C ILE A 47 12.90 0.93 -21.40
N THR A 48 12.31 0.11 -22.27
CA THR A 48 11.32 0.55 -23.27
C THR A 48 9.90 0.21 -22.88
N ASP A 49 9.70 -0.84 -22.09
CA ASP A 49 8.38 -1.34 -21.72
C ASP A 49 8.34 -1.78 -20.25
N TRP A 50 7.18 -1.52 -19.63
CA TRP A 50 6.81 -2.00 -18.30
C TRP A 50 5.50 -2.77 -18.45
N SER A 51 5.36 -3.88 -17.75
CA SER A 51 4.12 -4.62 -17.68
C SER A 51 3.88 -5.09 -16.26
N TRP A 52 2.85 -4.53 -15.64
CA TRP A 52 2.40 -4.84 -14.29
C TRP A 52 1.27 -5.85 -14.33
N ALA A 53 1.31 -6.82 -13.41
CA ALA A 53 0.15 -7.59 -13.02
C ALA A 53 -0.05 -7.41 -11.51
N PHE A 54 -1.24 -6.97 -11.10
CA PHE A 54 -1.54 -6.64 -9.70
C PHE A 54 -2.03 -7.84 -8.87
N GLY A 55 -2.03 -9.04 -9.46
CA GLY A 55 -2.38 -10.28 -8.75
C GLY A 55 -3.88 -10.55 -8.60
N ASP A 56 -4.75 -9.65 -9.09
CA ASP A 56 -6.21 -9.79 -9.12
C ASP A 56 -6.79 -9.97 -10.55
N GLY A 57 -5.90 -10.06 -11.54
CA GLY A 57 -6.25 -10.20 -12.96
C GLY A 57 -6.17 -8.89 -13.76
N GLU A 58 -5.95 -7.76 -13.09
CA GLU A 58 -5.73 -6.47 -13.73
C GLU A 58 -4.23 -6.14 -13.83
N GLY A 59 -3.90 -5.13 -14.64
CA GLY A 59 -2.52 -4.74 -14.92
C GLY A 59 -2.38 -3.32 -15.46
N SER A 60 -1.15 -2.90 -15.72
CA SER A 60 -0.83 -1.59 -16.30
C SER A 60 0.47 -1.65 -17.10
N ASP A 61 0.62 -0.75 -18.07
CA ASP A 61 1.87 -0.55 -18.84
C ASP A 61 2.57 0.76 -18.45
N ASP A 62 2.03 1.50 -17.46
CA ASP A 62 2.69 2.69 -16.94
C ASP A 62 3.97 2.32 -16.18
N GLN A 63 5.01 3.16 -16.26
CA GLN A 63 6.24 2.94 -15.50
C GLN A 63 6.01 2.88 -13.98
N SER A 64 5.12 3.71 -13.44
CA SER A 64 4.85 3.79 -11.99
C SER A 64 3.36 4.04 -11.74
N PRO A 65 2.52 3.00 -11.82
CA PRO A 65 1.08 3.13 -11.77
C PRO A 65 0.59 3.41 -10.34
N SER A 66 -0.51 4.17 -10.24
CA SER A 66 -1.40 4.12 -9.09
C SER A 66 -2.51 3.12 -9.39
N TYR A 67 -2.78 2.20 -8.47
CA TYR A 67 -3.80 1.18 -8.62
C TYR A 67 -4.66 1.08 -7.35
N THR A 68 -5.97 0.93 -7.53
CA THR A 68 -6.92 0.80 -6.41
C THR A 68 -7.51 -0.61 -6.43
N TYR A 69 -7.24 -1.38 -5.37
CA TYR A 69 -7.81 -2.70 -5.20
C TYR A 69 -9.29 -2.63 -4.82
N ALA A 70 -10.05 -3.68 -5.16
CA ALA A 70 -11.46 -3.77 -4.81
C ALA A 70 -11.70 -4.15 -3.34
N ALA A 71 -10.72 -4.77 -2.68
CA ALA A 71 -10.79 -5.24 -1.30
C ALA A 71 -9.39 -5.27 -0.67
N ALA A 72 -9.32 -5.31 0.67
CA ALA A 72 -8.10 -5.60 1.39
C ALA A 72 -7.65 -7.05 1.15
N GLY A 73 -6.34 -7.30 1.23
CA GLY A 73 -5.78 -8.63 1.02
C GLY A 73 -4.29 -8.62 0.70
N THR A 74 -3.74 -9.82 0.51
CA THR A 74 -2.37 -10.00 0.01
C THR A 74 -2.42 -10.43 -1.45
N TYR A 75 -1.75 -9.66 -2.30
CA TYR A 75 -1.70 -9.85 -3.74
C TYR A 75 -0.28 -10.18 -4.19
N GLU A 76 -0.14 -11.13 -5.11
CA GLU A 76 1.14 -11.42 -5.77
C GLU A 76 1.29 -10.46 -6.96
N VAL A 77 2.06 -9.40 -6.76
CA VAL A 77 2.29 -8.36 -7.77
C VAL A 77 3.58 -8.64 -8.53
N SER A 78 3.53 -8.55 -9.86
CA SER A 78 4.70 -8.70 -10.72
C SER A 78 4.92 -7.47 -11.60
N LEU A 79 6.17 -7.07 -11.75
CA LEU A 79 6.64 -6.13 -12.75
C LEU A 79 7.59 -6.85 -13.71
N LEU A 80 7.23 -6.91 -14.99
CA LEU A 80 8.11 -7.25 -16.10
C LEU A 80 8.64 -5.95 -16.72
N VAL A 81 9.95 -5.83 -16.85
CA VAL A 81 10.59 -4.75 -17.62
C VAL A 81 11.32 -5.31 -18.82
N VAL A 82 11.25 -4.59 -19.93
CA VAL A 82 11.93 -4.96 -21.18
C VAL A 82 12.84 -3.81 -21.59
N ASP A 83 14.09 -4.13 -21.93
CA ASP A 83 14.99 -3.20 -22.60
C ASP A 83 15.15 -3.57 -24.08
N MET A 84 16.09 -2.94 -24.78
CA MET A 84 16.31 -3.13 -26.21
C MET A 84 16.49 -4.59 -26.66
N SER A 85 16.88 -5.52 -25.78
CA SER A 85 17.14 -6.92 -26.18
C SER A 85 16.81 -7.97 -25.12
N ASN A 86 16.59 -7.57 -23.87
CA ASN A 86 16.39 -8.49 -22.74
C ASN A 86 15.18 -8.07 -21.90
N GLU A 87 14.75 -8.98 -21.03
CA GLU A 87 13.66 -8.78 -20.10
C GLU A 87 14.01 -9.35 -18.73
N ASP A 88 13.44 -8.79 -17.68
CA ASP A 88 13.52 -9.34 -16.33
C ASP A 88 12.21 -9.08 -15.57
N MET A 89 11.92 -9.94 -14.60
CA MET A 89 10.68 -9.91 -13.83
C MET A 89 10.95 -9.90 -12.34
N ASN A 90 10.29 -8.98 -11.65
CA ASN A 90 10.25 -8.92 -10.20
C ASN A 90 8.86 -9.31 -9.70
N VAL A 91 8.79 -10.18 -8.69
CA VAL A 91 7.53 -10.61 -8.06
C VAL A 91 7.63 -10.36 -6.56
N GLN A 92 6.63 -9.70 -5.97
CA GLN A 92 6.55 -9.45 -4.54
C GLN A 92 5.12 -9.68 -4.03
N LEU A 93 5.02 -10.08 -2.75
CA LEU A 93 3.74 -10.04 -2.04
C LEU A 93 3.48 -8.61 -1.55
N VAL A 94 2.33 -8.08 -1.92
CA VAL A 94 1.85 -6.75 -1.55
C VAL A 94 0.65 -6.91 -0.66
N THR A 95 0.74 -6.40 0.57
CA THR A 95 -0.38 -6.45 1.53
C THR A 95 -1.10 -5.11 1.53
N VAL A 96 -2.39 -5.15 1.23
CA VAL A 96 -3.33 -4.04 1.22
C VAL A 96 -4.22 -4.21 2.44
N VAL A 97 -4.27 -3.18 3.28
CA VAL A 97 -5.07 -3.17 4.53
C VAL A 97 -5.98 -1.96 4.53
N VAL A 98 -7.16 -2.10 5.11
CA VAL A 98 -8.12 -1.03 5.36
C VAL A 98 -8.36 -0.95 6.87
N GLY A 99 -8.03 0.19 7.46
CA GLY A 99 -8.24 0.38 8.89
C GLY A 99 -9.73 0.29 9.28
N PRO A 100 -10.03 0.15 10.58
CA PRO A 100 -11.39 0.24 11.06
C PRO A 100 -11.99 1.62 10.72
N THR A 101 -13.31 1.70 10.69
CA THR A 101 -14.05 2.96 10.69
C THR A 101 -14.72 3.12 12.04
N ALA A 102 -14.27 4.11 12.81
CA ALA A 102 -14.77 4.39 14.14
C ALA A 102 -16.17 5.00 14.05
N ALA A 103 -17.10 4.46 14.84
CA ALA A 103 -18.45 4.97 14.94
C ALA A 103 -19.03 4.61 16.31
N TYR A 104 -19.87 5.48 16.84
CA TYR A 104 -20.66 5.16 18.02
C TYR A 104 -21.98 5.90 18.03
N ASP A 105 -22.92 5.32 18.77
CA ASP A 105 -24.15 5.96 19.20
C ASP A 105 -24.10 6.20 20.71
N PHE A 106 -24.95 7.09 21.20
CA PHE A 106 -25.11 7.34 22.63
C PHE A 106 -26.57 7.63 22.98
N ASP A 107 -26.96 7.27 24.20
CA ASP A 107 -28.23 7.64 24.81
C ASP A 107 -27.95 8.24 26.19
N CYS A 108 -28.58 9.36 26.51
CA CYS A 108 -28.31 10.10 27.74
C CYS A 108 -29.59 10.40 28.51
N ASP A 109 -29.55 10.17 29.83
CA ASP A 109 -30.55 10.63 30.80
C ASP A 109 -29.89 11.56 31.83
N ASP A 110 -30.21 12.86 31.75
CA ASP A 110 -29.58 13.94 32.52
C ASP A 110 -28.05 14.00 32.33
N PHE A 111 -27.28 13.47 33.29
CA PHE A 111 -25.82 13.46 33.27
C PHE A 111 -25.22 12.10 32.91
N GLU A 112 -26.02 11.04 32.90
CA GLU A 112 -25.57 9.68 32.63
C GLU A 112 -25.79 9.36 31.15
N CYS A 113 -24.75 8.92 30.46
CA CYS A 113 -24.79 8.51 29.06
C CYS A 113 -24.28 7.08 28.90
N ASP A 114 -25.04 6.26 28.19
CA ASP A 114 -24.63 4.95 27.71
C ASP A 114 -24.08 5.09 26.28
N PHE A 115 -22.84 4.70 26.07
CA PHE A 115 -22.19 4.70 24.76
C PHE A 115 -22.21 3.30 24.15
N THR A 116 -22.52 3.22 22.86
CA THR A 116 -22.54 1.98 22.10
C THR A 116 -21.59 2.09 20.91
N ASP A 117 -20.56 1.27 20.89
CA ASP A 117 -19.68 1.09 19.75
C ASP A 117 -20.47 0.54 18.54
N THR A 118 -20.39 1.25 17.42
CA THR A 118 -20.95 0.83 16.13
C THR A 118 -19.88 0.79 15.04
N SER A 119 -18.61 0.80 15.45
CA SER A 119 -17.46 0.77 14.55
C SER A 119 -17.45 -0.50 13.70
N THR A 120 -16.84 -0.38 12.52
CA THR A 120 -16.71 -1.49 11.58
C THR A 120 -15.25 -1.68 11.20
N ALA A 121 -14.88 -2.89 10.80
CA ALA A 121 -13.58 -3.19 10.23
C ALA A 121 -13.80 -4.02 8.96
N GLU A 122 -13.23 -3.57 7.84
CA GLU A 122 -13.36 -4.28 6.56
C GLU A 122 -12.42 -5.50 6.51
N ASP A 123 -11.17 -5.31 6.93
CA ASP A 123 -10.24 -6.36 7.30
C ASP A 123 -9.91 -6.33 8.79
N GLY A 124 -9.45 -7.48 9.28
CA GLY A 124 -9.13 -7.67 10.69
C GLY A 124 -10.38 -7.71 11.59
N ILE A 125 -10.12 -7.55 12.89
CA ILE A 125 -11.13 -7.44 13.95
C ILE A 125 -10.73 -6.32 14.90
N ILE A 126 -11.70 -5.52 15.35
CA ILE A 126 -11.46 -4.51 16.39
C ILE A 126 -11.14 -5.23 17.71
N VAL A 127 -10.01 -4.88 18.32
CA VAL A 127 -9.50 -5.53 19.54
C VAL A 127 -9.29 -4.56 20.70
N ASP A 128 -9.31 -3.26 20.46
CA ASP A 128 -9.09 -2.24 21.49
C ASP A 128 -9.99 -1.01 21.25
N TRP A 129 -10.48 -0.44 22.35
CA TRP A 129 -11.32 0.76 22.39
C TRP A 129 -10.70 1.75 23.36
N LEU A 130 -10.68 3.03 23.00
CA LEU A 130 -10.28 4.12 23.88
C LEU A 130 -11.29 5.25 23.73
N TRP A 131 -12.05 5.46 24.80
CA TRP A 131 -12.97 6.59 24.95
C TRP A 131 -12.27 7.74 25.66
N ASP A 132 -12.46 8.96 25.17
CA ASP A 132 -12.12 10.21 25.86
C ASP A 132 -13.40 11.04 26.01
N PHE A 133 -13.74 11.39 27.24
CA PHE A 133 -14.98 12.12 27.56
C PHE A 133 -14.80 13.65 27.60
N ASP A 134 -13.67 14.20 27.12
CA ASP A 134 -13.34 15.64 27.09
C ASP A 134 -13.23 16.31 28.47
N ASP A 135 -13.21 15.54 29.56
CA ASP A 135 -13.04 16.04 30.92
C ASP A 135 -11.79 15.48 31.62
N GLY A 136 -10.93 14.80 30.85
CA GLY A 136 -9.71 14.15 31.33
C GLY A 136 -9.91 12.72 31.84
N HIS A 137 -11.13 12.17 31.75
CA HIS A 137 -11.40 10.76 32.00
C HIS A 137 -11.49 9.97 30.70
N THR A 138 -11.14 8.68 30.79
CA THR A 138 -11.16 7.74 29.66
C THR A 138 -11.75 6.40 30.07
N SER A 139 -12.13 5.60 29.07
CA SER A 139 -12.52 4.19 29.25
C SER A 139 -11.93 3.31 28.15
N ASN A 140 -11.69 2.04 28.47
CA ASN A 140 -11.32 1.01 27.47
C ASN A 140 -12.41 -0.06 27.29
N ASP A 141 -13.57 0.14 27.92
CA ASP A 141 -14.71 -0.74 27.68
C ASP A 141 -15.27 -0.50 26.27
N GLN A 142 -15.71 -1.55 25.59
CA GLN A 142 -16.34 -1.39 24.28
C GLN A 142 -17.60 -0.50 24.34
N ASN A 143 -18.43 -0.69 25.36
CA ASN A 143 -19.69 0.04 25.56
C ASN A 143 -19.73 0.61 26.99
N PRO A 144 -19.08 1.74 27.28
CA PRO A 144 -19.06 2.32 28.62
C PRO A 144 -20.35 3.08 28.93
N ALA A 145 -20.71 3.11 30.21
CA ALA A 145 -21.60 4.11 30.77
C ALA A 145 -20.75 5.18 31.48
N TYR A 146 -21.08 6.45 31.32
CA TYR A 146 -20.34 7.56 31.94
C TYR A 146 -21.26 8.68 32.43
N GLU A 147 -20.96 9.22 33.62
CA GLU A 147 -21.72 10.32 34.24
C GLU A 147 -20.90 11.62 34.21
N PHE A 148 -21.41 12.64 33.52
CA PHE A 148 -20.76 13.94 33.40
C PHE A 148 -21.01 14.83 34.62
N GLN A 149 -19.96 15.49 35.11
CA GLN A 149 -20.07 16.38 36.29
C GLN A 149 -20.68 17.75 35.99
N PHE A 150 -20.73 18.15 34.71
CA PHE A 150 -21.13 19.49 34.30
C PHE A 150 -22.04 19.44 33.08
N SER A 151 -23.11 20.24 33.12
CA SER A 151 -24.06 20.41 32.00
C SER A 151 -23.44 21.33 30.95
N ARG A 152 -22.55 20.78 30.14
CA ARG A 152 -21.96 21.44 28.97
C ARG A 152 -21.97 20.49 27.78
N VAL A 153 -21.63 21.03 26.63
CA VAL A 153 -21.27 20.19 25.48
C VAL A 153 -19.90 19.58 25.77
N HIS A 154 -19.79 18.27 25.63
CA HIS A 154 -18.56 17.50 25.72
C HIS A 154 -18.33 16.88 24.34
N GLU A 155 -17.11 16.99 23.81
CA GLU A 155 -16.72 16.37 22.53
C GLU A 155 -16.16 14.98 22.84
N VAL A 156 -17.03 13.97 22.86
CA VAL A 156 -16.60 12.61 23.20
C VAL A 156 -15.87 12.02 22.01
N SER A 157 -14.77 11.32 22.25
CA SER A 157 -14.01 10.65 21.19
C SER A 157 -13.93 9.16 21.45
N LEU A 158 -14.12 8.36 20.40
CA LEU A 158 -13.83 6.92 20.40
C LEU A 158 -12.71 6.67 19.41
N THR A 159 -11.62 6.07 19.89
CA THR A 159 -10.56 5.50 19.06
C THR A 159 -10.66 3.98 19.11
N VAL A 160 -10.78 3.34 17.95
CA VAL A 160 -10.76 1.86 17.84
C VAL A 160 -9.48 1.42 17.14
N THR A 161 -8.90 0.32 17.61
CA THR A 161 -7.72 -0.31 16.98
C THR A 161 -8.03 -1.76 16.61
N ASP A 162 -7.63 -2.17 15.41
CA ASP A 162 -7.76 -3.55 14.94
C ASP A 162 -6.55 -4.43 15.28
N ASP A 163 -6.65 -5.73 15.00
CA ASP A 163 -5.59 -6.71 15.23
C ASP A 163 -4.39 -6.58 14.26
N LEU A 164 -4.51 -5.73 13.24
CA LEU A 164 -3.44 -5.37 12.30
C LEU A 164 -2.70 -4.10 12.74
N GLY A 165 -3.18 -3.43 13.80
CA GLY A 165 -2.61 -2.21 14.37
C GLY A 165 -3.06 -0.94 13.68
N SER A 166 -4.02 -1.01 12.75
CA SER A 166 -4.67 0.17 12.19
C SER A 166 -5.69 0.71 13.19
N TYR A 167 -5.91 2.01 13.16
CA TYR A 167 -6.85 2.67 14.06
C TYR A 167 -7.59 3.79 13.35
N ASP A 168 -8.76 4.13 13.89
CA ASP A 168 -9.53 5.29 13.49
C ASP A 168 -10.15 5.94 14.72
N THR A 169 -10.44 7.24 14.61
CA THR A 169 -11.02 8.04 15.69
C THR A 169 -12.21 8.83 15.17
N VAL A 170 -13.32 8.73 15.89
CA VAL A 170 -14.50 9.57 15.69
C VAL A 170 -14.73 10.42 16.93
N THR A 171 -15.13 11.68 16.72
CA THR A 171 -15.51 12.62 17.77
C THR A 171 -16.90 13.17 17.46
N ILE A 172 -17.82 13.12 18.45
CA ILE A 172 -19.19 13.66 18.34
C ILE A 172 -19.47 14.62 19.49
#